data_AF-A0A1W9IVT0-F1
#
_entry.id   AF-A0A1W9IVT0-F1
#
_cell.length_a   1.000
_cell.length_b   1.000
_cell.length_c   1.000
_cell.angle_alpha   90.00
_cell.angle_beta   90.00
_cell.angle_gamma   90.00
#
_symmetry.space_group_name_H-M   'P 1'
#
loop_
_entity.id
_entity.type
_entity.pdbx_description
1 polymer ?
#
loop_
_entity_poly.entity_id
_entity_poly.type
_entity_poly.pdbx_seq_one_letter_code
_entity_poly.pdbx_strand_id
1 'polypeptide(L)'
;MIRALRKDPDLHEKGLFKQLGSDFDQLDVEANGVFEDARVQQAFGIAWNLWDSWLDESNHCFPGFYEGIAEDHWPAIARQVAENLEDGNEVIDPLLLRHFVLYPTIPFKERMKQLWPRWFSDK
;
A
#
# COMPACT_ATOMS: atom_id res chain seq x y z
N MET A 1 5.40 -1.09 7.91
CA MET A 1 4.17 -1.40 7.13
C MET A 1 3.00 -1.79 8.01
N ILE A 2 3.01 -2.97 8.65
CA ILE A 2 1.90 -3.48 9.49
C ILE A 2 1.38 -2.43 10.49
N ARG A 3 2.28 -1.84 11.29
CA ARG A 3 1.92 -0.80 12.28
C ARG A 3 1.17 0.38 11.64
N ALA A 4 1.57 0.81 10.45
CA ALA A 4 0.95 1.92 9.76
C ALA A 4 -0.45 1.53 9.25
N LEU A 5 -0.58 0.36 8.62
CA LEU A 5 -1.88 -0.18 8.18
C LEU A 5 -2.85 -0.48 9.34
N ARG A 6 -2.36 -0.62 10.57
CA ARG A 6 -3.20 -0.72 11.77
C ARG A 6 -3.60 0.65 12.34
N LYS A 7 -2.76 1.67 12.18
CA LYS A 7 -2.96 3.02 12.74
C LYS A 7 -3.83 3.90 11.84
N ASP A 8 -3.55 3.92 10.55
CA ASP A 8 -4.18 4.82 9.59
C ASP A 8 -5.69 4.61 9.41
N PRO A 9 -6.25 3.39 9.53
CA PRO A 9 -7.69 3.18 9.62
C PRO A 9 -8.37 4.03 10.69
N ASP A 10 -7.79 4.11 11.88
CA ASP A 10 -8.37 4.86 12.99
C ASP A 10 -8.28 6.38 12.75
N LEU A 11 -7.28 6.85 12.00
CA LEU A 11 -7.17 8.25 11.61
C LEU A 11 -8.22 8.59 10.55
N HIS A 12 -8.41 7.72 9.56
CA HIS A 12 -9.42 7.87 8.53
C HIS A 12 -10.82 7.94 9.13
N GLU A 13 -11.18 7.00 10.00
CA GLU A 13 -12.51 6.95 10.63
C GLU A 13 -12.79 8.18 11.52
N LYS A 14 -11.75 8.88 11.97
CA LYS A 14 -11.85 10.15 12.70
C LYS A 14 -11.84 11.38 11.78
N GLY A 15 -11.78 11.20 10.47
CA GLY A 15 -11.65 12.27 9.48
C GLY A 15 -10.31 13.02 9.54
N LEU A 16 -9.28 12.41 10.15
CA LEU A 16 -7.95 13.01 10.33
C LEU A 16 -7.06 12.75 9.10
N PHE A 17 -7.59 12.98 7.91
CA PHE A 17 -6.96 12.65 6.63
C PHE A 17 -5.56 13.26 6.46
N LYS A 18 -5.33 14.47 6.98
CA LYS A 18 -4.00 15.14 6.95
C LYS A 18 -2.91 14.42 7.75
N GLN A 19 -3.28 13.48 8.61
CA GLN A 19 -2.36 12.71 9.44
C GLN A 19 -2.08 11.31 8.87
N LEU A 20 -2.85 10.89 7.85
CA LEU A 20 -2.58 9.63 7.15
C LEU A 20 -1.20 9.66 6.52
N GLY A 21 -0.53 8.51 6.50
CA GLY A 21 0.77 8.41 5.84
C GLY A 21 1.90 9.13 6.56
N SER A 22 1.74 9.58 7.81
CA SER A 22 2.81 10.27 8.53
C SER A 22 4.10 9.43 8.66
N ASP A 23 3.95 8.11 8.56
CA ASP A 23 5.03 7.14 8.70
C ASP A 23 5.49 6.60 7.32
N PHE A 24 4.93 7.12 6.22
CA PHE A 24 5.11 6.60 4.86
C PHE A 24 6.57 6.74 4.39
N ASP A 25 7.12 7.96 4.47
CA ASP A 25 8.50 8.26 4.09
C ASP A 25 9.53 7.45 4.90
N GLN A 26 9.20 7.10 6.16
CA GLN A 26 10.09 6.34 7.03
C GLN A 26 10.16 4.85 6.66
N LEU A 27 9.10 4.30 6.09
CA LEU A 27 9.00 2.89 5.73
C LEU A 27 9.60 2.54 4.36
N ASP A 28 9.85 3.54 3.51
CA ASP A 28 10.50 3.39 2.19
C ASP A 28 11.96 2.88 2.32
N VAL A 29 12.60 3.15 3.46
CA VAL A 29 14.00 2.77 3.73
C VAL A 29 14.13 1.30 4.14
N GLU A 30 13.11 0.69 4.76
CA GLU A 30 13.19 -0.67 5.31
C GLU A 30 12.83 -1.77 4.29
N ALA A 31 12.10 -1.43 3.23
CA ALA A 31 11.59 -2.40 2.24
C ALA A 31 12.66 -2.93 1.27
N ASN A 32 13.81 -2.26 1.14
CA ASN A 32 14.78 -2.49 0.06
C ASN A 32 15.76 -3.66 0.26
N GLY A 33 15.53 -4.60 1.19
CA GLY A 33 16.51 -5.68 1.38
C GLY A 33 16.18 -6.92 2.21
N VAL A 34 14.93 -7.25 2.53
CA VAL A 34 14.67 -8.18 3.67
C VAL A 34 13.90 -9.47 3.34
N PHE A 35 13.11 -9.52 2.27
CA PHE A 35 12.20 -10.68 2.09
C PHE A 35 12.77 -11.70 1.10
N GLU A 36 13.09 -12.91 1.57
CA GLU A 36 13.46 -14.05 0.71
C GLU A 36 12.25 -14.82 0.16
N ASP A 37 11.10 -14.77 0.86
CA ASP A 37 9.86 -15.43 0.46
C ASP A 37 9.04 -14.56 -0.52
N ALA A 38 8.77 -15.11 -1.70
CA ALA A 38 8.03 -14.44 -2.76
C ALA A 38 6.59 -14.06 -2.38
N ARG A 39 5.94 -14.81 -1.48
CA ARG A 39 4.58 -14.50 -0.99
C ARG A 39 4.60 -13.28 -0.09
N VAL A 40 5.59 -13.22 0.80
CA VAL A 40 5.80 -12.06 1.68
C VAL A 40 6.17 -10.83 0.86
N GLN A 41 7.00 -10.98 -0.19
CA GLN A 41 7.28 -9.90 -1.13
C GLN A 41 6.02 -9.40 -1.85
N GLN A 42 5.17 -10.31 -2.32
CA GLN A 42 3.92 -9.95 -3.01
C GLN A 42 2.97 -9.22 -2.06
N ALA A 43 2.72 -9.77 -0.87
CA ALA A 43 1.87 -9.16 0.14
C ALA A 43 2.39 -7.77 0.56
N PHE A 44 3.70 -7.60 0.72
CA PHE A 44 4.31 -6.32 1.02
C PHE A 44 4.14 -5.32 -0.14
N GLY A 45 4.32 -5.75 -1.39
CA GLY A 45 4.12 -4.90 -2.56
C GLY A 45 2.67 -4.43 -2.70
N ILE A 46 1.71 -5.32 -2.45
CA ILE A 46 0.28 -4.98 -2.41
C ILE A 46 0.00 -3.97 -1.29
N ALA A 47 0.51 -4.22 -0.09
CA ALA A 47 0.36 -3.32 1.05
C ALA A 47 0.92 -1.93 0.79
N TRP A 48 2.09 -1.86 0.14
CA TRP A 48 2.71 -0.60 -0.25
C TRP A 48 1.84 0.20 -1.22
N ASN A 49 1.42 -0.42 -2.32
CA ASN A 49 0.59 0.25 -3.32
C ASN A 49 -0.77 0.64 -2.79
N LEU A 50 -1.38 -0.22 -1.97
CA LEU A 50 -2.62 0.09 -1.28
C LEU A 50 -2.47 1.38 -0.47
N TRP A 51 -1.41 1.46 0.35
CA TRP A 51 -1.23 2.60 1.23
C TRP A 51 -0.96 3.88 0.45
N ASP A 52 -0.10 3.84 -0.56
CA ASP A 52 0.16 4.98 -1.44
C ASP A 52 -1.12 5.47 -2.16
N SER A 53 -1.86 4.53 -2.76
CA SER A 53 -3.13 4.81 -3.44
C SER A 53 -4.17 5.42 -2.51
N TRP A 54 -4.20 4.97 -1.27
CA TRP A 54 -5.11 5.50 -0.25
C TRP A 54 -4.77 6.95 0.10
N LEU A 55 -3.48 7.27 0.24
CA LEU A 55 -3.04 8.64 0.48
C LEU A 55 -3.35 9.54 -0.72
N ASP A 56 -3.15 9.05 -1.95
CA ASP A 56 -3.48 9.79 -3.16
C ASP A 56 -4.99 10.10 -3.25
N GLU A 57 -5.86 9.10 -3.06
CA GLU A 57 -7.31 9.29 -3.02
C GLU A 57 -7.73 10.25 -1.90
N SER A 58 -7.19 10.09 -0.69
CA SER A 58 -7.44 10.98 0.44
C SER A 58 -7.06 12.43 0.13
N ASN A 59 -5.92 12.66 -0.52
CA ASN A 59 -5.46 14.00 -0.92
C ASN A 59 -6.36 14.64 -1.99
N HIS A 60 -7.05 13.82 -2.78
CA HIS A 60 -7.99 14.25 -3.81
C HIS A 60 -9.46 14.19 -3.37
N CYS A 61 -9.73 14.04 -2.07
CA CYS A 61 -11.07 13.94 -1.50
C CYS A 61 -11.89 12.75 -2.05
N PHE A 62 -11.24 11.59 -2.21
CA PHE A 62 -11.83 10.33 -2.68
C PHE A 62 -12.57 10.45 -4.03
N PRO A 63 -11.86 10.84 -5.10
CA PRO A 63 -12.43 11.01 -6.44
C PRO A 63 -12.98 9.71 -7.04
N GLY A 64 -12.65 8.54 -6.47
CA GLY A 64 -13.21 7.26 -6.88
C GLY A 64 -12.54 6.68 -8.12
N PHE A 65 -11.22 6.86 -8.27
CA PHE A 65 -10.46 6.26 -9.38
C PHE A 65 -10.41 4.73 -9.29
N TYR A 66 -10.53 4.18 -8.09
CA TYR A 66 -10.51 2.74 -7.83
C TYR A 66 -11.92 2.17 -7.82
N GLU A 67 -12.39 1.74 -9.00
CA GLU A 67 -13.71 1.13 -9.16
C GLU A 67 -13.94 -0.02 -8.15
N GLY A 68 -15.02 0.07 -7.38
CA GLY A 68 -15.36 -0.90 -6.34
C GLY A 68 -14.77 -0.60 -4.95
N ILE A 69 -13.98 0.46 -4.80
CA ILE A 69 -13.44 0.92 -3.52
C ILE A 69 -14.03 2.31 -3.21
N ALA A 70 -14.99 2.35 -2.29
CA ALA A 70 -15.52 3.61 -1.75
C ALA A 70 -14.62 4.13 -0.61
N GLU A 71 -14.81 5.39 -0.21
CA GLU A 71 -14.07 6.04 0.89
C GLU A 71 -14.02 5.16 2.16
N ASP A 72 -15.16 4.61 2.57
CA ASP A 72 -15.30 3.79 3.77
C ASP A 72 -14.74 2.37 3.64
N HIS A 73 -14.39 1.92 2.43
CA HIS A 73 -13.77 0.61 2.22
C HIS A 73 -12.28 0.62 2.58
N TRP A 74 -11.59 1.75 2.42
CA TRP A 74 -10.14 1.81 2.60
C TRP A 74 -9.65 1.37 3.99
N PRO A 75 -10.26 1.80 5.13
CA PRO A 75 -9.87 1.32 6.45
C PRO A 75 -10.00 -0.20 6.61
N ALA A 76 -11.08 -0.80 6.11
CA ALA A 76 -11.33 -2.23 6.21
C ALA A 76 -10.31 -3.04 5.40
N ILE A 77 -10.04 -2.60 4.16
CA ILE A 77 -9.02 -3.19 3.29
C ILE A 77 -7.63 -3.12 3.94
N ALA A 78 -7.24 -1.97 4.50
CA ALA A 78 -5.95 -1.80 5.16
C ALA A 78 -5.78 -2.76 6.36
N ARG A 79 -6.82 -2.96 7.17
CA ARG A 79 -6.80 -3.92 8.29
C ARG A 79 -6.65 -5.36 7.79
N GLN A 80 -7.38 -5.75 6.75
CA GLN A 80 -7.28 -7.08 6.15
C GLN A 80 -5.88 -7.36 5.60
N VAL A 81 -5.26 -6.38 4.94
CA VAL A 81 -3.88 -6.53 4.45
C VAL A 81 -2.87 -6.59 5.59
N ALA A 82 -3.07 -5.83 6.67
CA ALA A 82 -2.24 -5.93 7.86
C ALA A 82 -2.30 -7.34 8.49
N GLU A 83 -3.48 -7.95 8.56
CA GLU A 83 -3.67 -9.32 9.04
C GLU A 83 -2.93 -10.33 8.17
N ASN A 84 -3.06 -10.23 6.84
CA ASN A 84 -2.34 -11.11 5.93
C ASN A 84 -0.82 -11.00 6.10
N LEU A 85 -0.29 -9.78 6.30
CA LEU A 85 1.13 -9.56 6.55
C LEU A 85 1.59 -10.15 7.90
N GLU A 86 0.79 -10.02 8.96
CA GLU A 86 1.09 -10.55 10.29
C GLU A 86 1.15 -12.08 10.29
N ASP A 87 0.22 -12.72 9.57
CA ASP A 87 0.12 -14.18 9.48
C ASP A 87 1.06 -14.79 8.41
N GLY A 88 1.70 -13.95 7.59
CA GLY A 88 2.51 -14.39 6.45
C GLY A 88 1.68 -15.03 5.33
N ASN A 89 0.41 -14.66 5.23
CA ASN A 89 -0.53 -15.16 4.22
C ASN A 89 -0.37 -14.42 2.89
N GLU A 90 -0.68 -15.13 1.81
CA GLU A 90 -0.82 -14.53 0.49
C GLU A 90 -2.10 -13.67 0.44
N VAL A 91 -2.04 -12.52 -0.24
CA VAL A 91 -3.23 -11.71 -0.50
C VAL A 91 -3.88 -12.23 -1.78
N ILE A 92 -5.03 -12.89 -1.65
CA ILE A 92 -5.74 -13.49 -2.79
C ILE A 92 -7.03 -12.75 -3.18
N ASP A 93 -7.33 -11.64 -2.51
CA ASP A 93 -8.55 -10.86 -2.76
C ASP A 93 -8.54 -10.29 -4.20
N PRO A 94 -9.50 -10.65 -5.06
CA PRO A 94 -9.51 -10.22 -6.45
C PRO A 94 -9.54 -8.70 -6.63
N LEU A 95 -10.17 -7.96 -5.72
CA LEU A 95 -10.22 -6.49 -5.77
C LEU A 95 -8.84 -5.90 -5.49
N LEU A 96 -8.13 -6.44 -4.49
CA LEU A 96 -6.78 -6.03 -4.16
C LEU A 96 -5.78 -6.43 -5.24
N LEU A 97 -5.96 -7.63 -5.80
CA LEU A 97 -5.14 -8.10 -6.92
C LEU A 97 -5.34 -7.23 -8.16
N ARG A 98 -6.59 -6.83 -8.46
CA ARG A 98 -6.92 -5.98 -9.61
C ARG A 98 -6.26 -4.61 -9.54
N HIS A 99 -6.24 -4.01 -8.35
CA HIS A 99 -5.85 -2.60 -8.17
C HIS A 99 -4.41 -2.42 -7.68
N PHE A 100 -3.88 -3.36 -6.89
CA PHE A 100 -2.65 -3.15 -6.12
C PHE A 100 -1.56 -4.19 -6.41
N VAL A 101 -1.81 -5.22 -7.24
CA VAL A 101 -0.73 -6.09 -7.73
C VAL A 101 -0.02 -5.45 -8.89
N LEU A 102 1.30 -5.39 -8.76
CA LEU A 102 2.18 -5.09 -9.87
C LEU A 102 2.50 -6.40 -10.58
N TYR A 103 2.23 -6.48 -11.89
CA TYR A 103 2.54 -7.67 -12.69
C TYR A 103 3.99 -8.16 -12.42
N PRO A 104 4.19 -9.46 -12.14
CA PRO A 104 5.42 -10.00 -11.58
C PRO A 104 6.63 -10.04 -12.54
N THR A 105 6.49 -9.62 -13.79
CA THR A 105 7.53 -9.80 -14.83
C THR A 105 8.71 -8.83 -14.72
N ILE A 106 8.68 -7.84 -13.82
CA ILE A 106 9.72 -6.82 -13.67
C ILE A 106 10.14 -6.74 -12.20
N PRO A 107 11.43 -6.76 -11.82
CA PRO A 107 11.85 -6.69 -10.41
C PRO A 107 11.28 -5.47 -9.67
N PHE A 108 10.96 -5.61 -8.37
CA PHE A 108 10.32 -4.55 -7.54
C PHE A 108 10.98 -3.17 -7.67
N LYS A 109 12.32 -3.13 -7.64
CA LYS A 109 13.10 -1.89 -7.81
C LYS A 109 12.91 -1.23 -9.19
N GLU A 110 12.84 -2.03 -10.25
CA GLU A 110 12.59 -1.53 -11.60
C GLU A 110 11.13 -1.11 -11.81
N ARG A 111 10.20 -1.70 -11.05
CA ARG A 111 8.79 -1.28 -11.02
C ARG A 111 8.57 0.04 -10.29
N MET A 112 9.22 0.21 -9.13
CA MET A 112 9.18 1.46 -8.36
C MET A 112 9.76 2.63 -9.16
N LYS A 113 10.79 2.40 -9.99
CA LYS A 113 11.30 3.39 -10.96
C LYS A 113 10.29 3.80 -12.04
N GLN A 114 9.46 2.87 -12.51
CA GLN A 114 8.48 3.16 -13.57
C GLN A 114 7.27 3.93 -13.06
N LEU A 115 6.80 3.63 -11.85
CA LEU A 115 5.62 4.27 -11.26
C LEU A 115 5.96 5.57 -10.53
N TRP A 116 7.12 5.64 -9.89
CA TRP A 116 7.59 6.83 -9.17
C TRP A 116 8.98 7.28 -9.63
N PRO A 117 9.14 7.68 -10.92
CA PRO A 117 10.45 8.07 -11.46
C PRO A 117 11.11 9.23 -10.70
N ARG A 118 10.30 10.10 -10.06
CA ARG A 118 10.79 11.26 -9.27
C ARG A 118 11.61 10.86 -8.02
N TRP A 119 11.42 9.66 -7.49
CA TRP A 119 12.09 9.18 -6.27
C TRP A 119 13.36 8.35 -6.57
N PHE A 120 13.54 7.94 -7.83
CA PHE A 120 14.68 7.12 -8.28
C PHE A 120 15.52 7.79 -9.37
N SER A 121 15.26 9.07 -9.65
CA SER A 121 16.14 9.88 -10.48
C SER A 121 17.34 10.30 -9.64
N ASP A 122 18.47 9.62 -9.84
CA ASP A 122 19.76 10.10 -9.36
C ASP A 122 20.05 11.47 -10.01
N LYS A 123 20.72 12.34 -9.24
CA LYS A 123 21.36 13.55 -9.75
C LYS A 123 22.37 13.24 -10.86
#